data_AF-A0A0C2F8V3-F1
#
_entry.id   AF-A0A0C2F8V3-F1
#
_cell.length_a   1.000
_cell.length_b   1.000
_cell.length_c   1.000
_cell.angle_alpha   90.00
_cell.angle_beta   90.00
_cell.angle_gamma   90.00
#
_symmetry.space_group_name_H-M   'P 1'
#
loop_
_entity.id
_entity.type
_entity.pdbx_description
1 polymer ?
#
loop_
_entity_poly.entity_id
_entity_poly.type
_entity_poly.pdbx_seq_one_letter_code
_entity_poly.pdbx_strand_id
1 'polypeptide(L)'
;MQLLSPQDWLAAIVLLAGLASCQVDYDSYQEFITTESERGLFPSIFNLATNSLINATATCGSSRREEYCKLVEHVLLRKTAAGGSPQCDICDANDARHRHPIEFAIDGTRR
;
A
#
# COMPACT_ATOMS: atom_id res chain seq x y z
N MET A 1 -52.99 -15.12 34.15
CA MET A 1 -52.20 -14.80 32.95
C MET A 1 -51.94 -13.30 32.99
N GLN A 2 -50.92 -12.86 33.72
CA GLN A 2 -50.62 -11.44 33.89
C GLN A 2 -49.81 -10.95 32.68
N LEU A 3 -50.39 -9.98 31.96
CA LEU A 3 -49.82 -9.34 30.78
C LEU A 3 -48.56 -8.57 31.21
N LEU A 4 -47.40 -8.95 30.66
CA LEU A 4 -46.12 -8.26 30.87
C LEU A 4 -46.21 -6.79 30.44
N SER A 5 -45.57 -5.91 31.22
CA SER A 5 -45.64 -4.47 31.04
C SER A 5 -44.81 -4.00 29.83
N PRO A 6 -45.10 -2.84 29.23
CA PRO A 6 -44.36 -2.32 28.06
C PRO A 6 -42.85 -2.09 28.33
N GLN A 7 -42.47 -1.97 29.60
CA GLN A 7 -41.11 -1.71 30.03
C GLN A 7 -40.27 -3.01 30.07
N ASP A 8 -40.91 -4.16 30.31
CA ASP A 8 -40.27 -5.48 30.27
C ASP A 8 -39.81 -5.84 28.84
N TRP A 9 -40.57 -5.40 27.84
CA TRP A 9 -40.22 -5.59 26.42
C TRP A 9 -39.01 -4.77 26.01
N LEU A 10 -38.87 -3.54 26.51
CA LEU A 10 -37.70 -2.71 26.24
C LEU A 10 -36.44 -3.32 26.88
N ALA A 11 -36.55 -3.84 28.11
CA ALA A 11 -35.45 -4.54 28.76
C ALA A 11 -35.03 -5.81 27.97
N ALA A 12 -35.99 -6.58 27.47
CA ALA A 12 -35.72 -7.75 26.65
C ALA A 12 -35.06 -7.40 25.30
N ILE A 13 -35.46 -6.29 24.65
CA ILE A 13 -34.85 -5.81 23.40
C ILE A 13 -33.41 -5.33 23.64
N VAL A 14 -33.15 -4.64 24.76
CA VAL A 14 -31.79 -4.21 25.13
C VAL A 14 -30.89 -5.41 25.46
N LEU A 15 -31.42 -6.44 26.14
CA LEU A 15 -30.72 -7.70 26.41
C LEU A 15 -30.42 -8.50 25.12
N LEU A 16 -31.38 -8.55 24.18
CA LEU A 16 -31.20 -9.23 22.90
C LEU A 16 -30.25 -8.48 21.95
N ALA A 17 -30.29 -7.15 21.94
CA ALA A 17 -29.35 -6.32 21.19
C ALA A 17 -27.93 -6.36 21.79
N GLY A 18 -27.81 -6.55 23.12
CA GLY A 18 -26.53 -6.75 23.80
C GLY A 18 -25.82 -8.07 23.43
N LEU A 19 -26.58 -9.11 23.11
CA LEU A 19 -26.05 -10.40 22.64
C LEU A 19 -25.81 -10.44 21.12
N ALA A 20 -26.42 -9.54 20.36
CA ALA A 20 -26.26 -9.42 18.91
C ALA A 20 -25.13 -8.47 18.49
N SER A 21 -24.24 -8.10 19.43
CA SER A 21 -22.97 -7.45 19.10
C SER A 21 -21.93 -8.52 18.74
N CYS A 22 -22.14 -9.22 17.62
CA CYS A 22 -21.02 -9.86 16.94
C CYS A 22 -20.17 -8.74 16.35
N GLN A 23 -19.34 -8.11 17.18
CA GLN A 23 -18.18 -7.39 16.68
C GLN A 23 -17.28 -8.44 16.03
N VAL A 24 -17.46 -8.62 14.73
CA VAL A 24 -16.44 -9.26 13.89
C VAL A 24 -15.30 -8.24 13.82
N ASP A 25 -14.46 -8.23 14.86
CA ASP A 25 -13.17 -7.54 14.81
C ASP A 25 -12.30 -8.33 13.84
N TYR A 26 -12.25 -7.85 12.60
CA TYR A 26 -11.42 -8.39 11.54
C TYR A 26 -9.98 -7.88 11.72
N ASP A 27 -9.24 -8.46 12.66
CA ASP A 27 -7.78 -8.26 12.77
C ASP A 27 -7.05 -9.46 12.13
N SER A 28 -6.95 -9.42 10.80
CA SER A 28 -6.38 -10.48 9.95
C SER A 28 -4.85 -10.47 9.87
N TYR A 29 -4.14 -10.34 11.01
CA TYR A 29 -2.66 -10.41 11.04
C TYR A 29 -2.03 -11.15 12.23
N GLN A 30 -2.79 -11.82 13.11
CA GLN A 30 -2.22 -12.68 14.17
C GLN A 30 -3.00 -13.98 14.39
N GLU A 31 -2.94 -14.91 13.44
CA GLU A 31 -3.35 -16.29 13.70
C GLU A 31 -2.11 -17.22 13.65
N PHE A 32 -1.33 -17.22 14.74
CA PHE A 32 -0.35 -18.28 15.02
C PHE A 32 0.02 -18.43 16.51
N ILE A 33 -0.90 -18.12 17.44
CA ILE A 33 -0.68 -18.46 18.86
C ILE A 33 -1.61 -19.62 19.20
N THR A 34 -1.23 -20.82 18.75
CA THR A 34 -1.87 -22.06 19.15
C THR A 34 -1.33 -22.47 20.52
N THR A 35 -2.00 -22.05 21.59
CA THR A 35 -1.74 -22.46 22.99
C THR A 35 -0.39 -21.99 23.58
N GLU A 36 -0.37 -21.71 24.89
CA GLU A 36 0.85 -21.25 25.60
C GLU A 36 2.05 -22.22 25.50
N SER A 37 1.83 -23.46 25.07
CA SER A 37 2.87 -24.48 24.93
C SER A 37 3.68 -24.37 23.64
N GLU A 38 3.22 -23.61 22.63
CA GLU A 38 3.88 -23.47 21.34
C GLU A 38 3.83 -22.01 20.88
N ARG A 39 4.54 -21.13 21.61
CA ARG A 39 4.74 -19.76 21.13
C ARG A 39 5.64 -19.79 19.90
N GLY A 40 5.06 -19.70 18.71
CA GLY A 40 5.80 -19.56 17.47
C GLY A 40 6.71 -18.32 17.53
N LEU A 41 8.00 -18.51 17.24
CA LEU A 41 8.97 -17.41 17.18
C LEU A 41 8.91 -16.76 15.79
N PHE A 42 7.97 -15.84 15.61
CA PHE A 42 7.90 -15.04 14.38
C PHE A 42 8.77 -13.79 14.51
N PRO A 43 9.63 -13.49 13.53
CA PRO A 43 10.33 -12.23 13.49
C PRO A 43 9.34 -11.07 13.26
N SER A 44 9.75 -9.86 13.62
CA SER A 44 9.01 -8.65 13.24
C SER A 44 8.83 -8.58 11.73
N ILE A 45 7.70 -8.04 11.26
CA ILE A 45 7.49 -7.77 9.83
C ILE A 45 8.31 -6.53 9.45
N PHE A 46 9.12 -6.63 8.40
CA PHE A 46 9.89 -5.52 7.85
C PHE A 46 10.05 -5.64 6.33
N ASN A 47 10.47 -4.55 5.69
CA ASN A 47 10.77 -4.54 4.26
C ASN A 47 12.13 -5.19 3.98
N LEU A 48 12.13 -6.37 3.35
CA LEU A 48 13.35 -7.09 2.97
C LEU A 48 14.23 -6.32 1.98
N ALA A 49 13.64 -5.39 1.23
CA ALA A 49 14.38 -4.61 0.25
C ALA A 49 15.28 -3.55 0.91
N THR A 50 14.88 -3.05 2.10
CA THR A 50 15.65 -2.06 2.85
C THR A 50 17.02 -2.62 3.22
N ASN A 51 18.09 -1.93 2.82
CA ASN A 51 19.50 -2.34 2.97
C ASN A 51 19.90 -3.64 2.23
N SER A 52 19.11 -4.10 1.26
CA SER A 52 19.51 -5.22 0.40
C SER A 52 20.43 -4.74 -0.73
N LEU A 53 21.28 -5.64 -1.24
CA LEU A 53 22.01 -5.41 -2.50
C LEU A 53 21.12 -5.83 -3.66
N ILE A 54 20.79 -4.90 -4.54
CA ILE A 54 19.99 -5.14 -5.74
C ILE A 54 20.83 -4.97 -7.00
N ASN A 55 20.48 -5.71 -8.05
CA ASN A 55 21.12 -5.62 -9.35
C ASN A 55 20.06 -5.48 -10.45
N ALA A 56 20.36 -4.69 -11.47
CA ALA A 56 19.53 -4.53 -12.66
C ALA A 56 20.37 -4.69 -13.92
N THR A 57 19.83 -5.40 -14.90
CA THR A 57 20.51 -5.63 -16.18
C THR A 57 20.48 -4.40 -17.08
N ALA A 58 19.55 -3.47 -16.86
CA ALA A 58 19.39 -2.26 -17.64
C ALA A 58 18.91 -1.10 -16.77
N THR A 59 19.52 0.06 -16.97
CA THR A 59 19.06 1.37 -16.50
C THR A 59 19.15 2.36 -17.65
N CYS A 60 18.26 3.35 -17.68
CA CYS A 60 18.27 4.36 -18.71
C CYS A 60 19.46 5.31 -18.54
N GLY A 61 19.83 6.00 -19.61
CA GLY A 61 20.87 7.04 -19.54
C GLY A 61 22.30 6.51 -19.44
N SER A 62 22.52 5.19 -19.46
CA SER A 62 23.83 4.55 -19.25
C SER A 62 24.77 4.69 -20.45
N SER A 63 24.24 4.54 -21.68
CA SER A 63 25.00 4.69 -22.92
C SER A 63 24.95 6.11 -23.47
N ARG A 64 23.80 6.76 -23.34
CA ARG A 64 23.53 8.11 -23.83
C ARG A 64 22.32 8.69 -23.12
N ARG A 65 22.15 10.01 -23.20
CA ARG A 65 20.92 10.69 -22.82
C ARG A 65 19.73 10.13 -23.60
N GLU A 66 18.69 9.74 -22.87
CA GLU A 66 17.48 9.08 -23.39
C GLU A 66 16.24 9.89 -23.04
N GLU A 67 15.19 9.78 -23.85
CA GLU A 67 13.86 10.34 -23.56
C GLU A 67 12.93 9.20 -23.15
N TYR A 68 12.20 9.38 -22.06
CA TYR A 68 11.20 8.43 -21.60
C TYR A 68 9.87 9.16 -21.40
N CYS A 69 8.75 8.46 -21.64
CA CYS A 69 7.42 9.02 -21.50
C CYS A 69 6.58 8.18 -20.54
N LYS A 70 5.98 8.83 -19.54
CA LYS A 70 5.06 8.19 -18.60
C LYS A 70 3.67 8.11 -19.23
N LEU A 71 3.27 6.91 -19.63
CA LEU A 71 1.93 6.65 -20.13
C LEU A 71 0.95 6.65 -18.95
N VAL A 72 0.38 7.81 -18.62
CA VAL A 72 -0.81 7.85 -17.75
C VAL A 72 -2.06 7.82 -18.62
N GLU A 73 -2.94 6.86 -18.34
CA GLU A 73 -4.18 6.65 -19.08
C GLU A 73 -5.24 7.71 -18.73
N HIS A 74 -5.96 8.15 -19.77
CA HIS A 74 -7.20 8.93 -19.81
C HIS A 74 -7.28 10.29 -19.08
N VAL A 75 -6.61 11.32 -19.60
CA VAL A 75 -7.20 12.67 -19.56
C VAL A 75 -7.00 13.32 -20.92
N LEU A 76 -8.12 13.72 -21.55
CA LEU A 76 -8.21 14.42 -22.83
C LEU A 76 -7.01 15.34 -23.06
N LEU A 77 -6.28 15.07 -24.16
CA LEU A 77 -5.16 15.85 -24.71
C LEU A 77 -5.33 17.35 -24.46
N ARG A 78 -4.79 17.86 -23.35
CA ARG A 78 -4.43 19.28 -23.27
C ARG A 78 -3.08 19.40 -23.95
N LYS A 79 -3.10 19.53 -25.27
CA LYS A 79 -1.95 19.98 -26.06
C LYS A 79 -1.43 21.26 -25.41
N THR A 80 -0.34 21.17 -24.67
CA THR A 80 0.44 22.34 -24.29
C THR A 80 0.91 22.97 -25.59
N ALA A 81 0.68 24.28 -25.74
CA ALA A 81 0.76 25.04 -27.00
C ALA A 81 2.17 25.16 -27.62
N ALA A 82 3.10 24.27 -27.29
CA ALA A 82 4.48 24.26 -27.73
C ALA A 82 4.97 22.83 -27.97
N GLY A 83 4.46 22.18 -29.02
CA GLY A 83 5.16 21.12 -29.78
C GLY A 83 5.68 19.85 -29.08
N GLY A 84 5.44 19.62 -27.78
CA GLY A 84 5.91 18.45 -27.04
C GLY A 84 4.84 17.86 -26.12
N SER A 85 4.90 16.54 -25.90
CA SER A 85 4.00 15.85 -24.97
C SER A 85 4.42 16.12 -23.52
N PRO A 86 3.53 16.61 -22.64
CA PRO A 86 3.86 16.96 -21.24
C PRO A 86 4.20 15.76 -20.35
N GLN A 87 4.22 14.55 -20.92
CA GLN A 87 4.41 13.28 -20.23
C GLN A 87 5.81 12.70 -20.46
N CYS A 88 6.66 13.38 -21.23
CA CYS A 88 8.01 12.93 -21.52
C CYS A 88 9.04 13.75 -20.73
N ASP A 89 10.07 13.07 -20.29
CA ASP A 89 11.20 13.63 -19.57
C ASP A 89 12.48 12.92 -20.02
N ILE A 90 13.62 13.40 -19.55
CA ILE A 90 14.94 12.96 -19.96
C ILE A 90 15.55 12.10 -18.87
N CYS A 91 16.21 11.03 -19.30
CA CYS A 91 17.07 10.21 -18.46
C CYS A 91 18.54 10.35 -18.89
N ASP A 92 19.41 10.70 -17.95
CA ASP A 92 20.86 10.80 -18.15
C ASP A 92 21.60 10.34 -16.89
N ALA A 93 22.43 9.30 -16.99
CA ALA A 93 23.16 8.77 -15.84
C ALA A 93 24.19 9.76 -15.27
N ASN A 94 24.64 10.73 -16.07
CA ASN A 94 25.62 11.74 -15.65
C ASN A 94 24.97 12.94 -14.92
N ASP A 95 23.66 13.17 -15.10
CA ASP A 95 22.95 14.25 -14.42
C ASP A 95 22.28 13.73 -13.15
N ALA A 96 22.68 14.25 -11.99
CA ALA A 96 22.14 13.84 -10.70
C ALA A 96 20.61 14.01 -10.58
N ARG A 97 20.00 14.93 -11.34
CA ARG A 97 18.54 15.18 -11.32
C ARG A 97 17.75 14.32 -12.30
N HIS A 98 18.40 13.84 -13.36
CA HIS A 98 17.79 13.04 -14.43
C HIS A 98 18.33 11.61 -14.49
N ARG A 99 19.16 11.18 -13.54
CA ARG A 99 19.62 9.80 -13.42
C ARG A 99 18.60 8.94 -12.69
N HIS A 100 18.50 7.69 -13.10
CA HIS A 100 17.64 6.67 -12.49
C HIS A 100 18.46 5.41 -12.13
N PRO A 101 19.38 5.52 -11.17
CA PRO A 101 20.17 4.40 -10.69
C PRO A 101 19.30 3.40 -9.90
N ILE A 102 19.77 2.15 -9.80
CA ILE A 102 18.97 1.05 -9.29
C ILE A 102 18.62 1.21 -7.81
N GLU A 103 19.47 1.88 -7.02
CA GLU A 103 19.29 2.11 -5.58
C GLU A 103 18.02 2.91 -5.26
N PHE A 104 17.49 3.70 -6.19
CA PHE A 104 16.24 4.42 -6.00
C PHE A 104 15.02 3.49 -5.89
N ALA A 105 15.15 2.21 -6.26
CA ALA A 105 14.09 1.22 -6.04
C ALA A 105 13.95 0.82 -4.55
N ILE A 106 14.97 1.06 -3.71
CA ILE A 106 15.01 0.62 -2.32
C ILE A 106 15.32 1.74 -1.32
N ASP A 107 15.43 2.98 -1.79
CA ASP A 107 15.76 4.15 -0.96
C ASP A 107 14.58 4.64 -0.08
N GLY A 108 13.39 4.06 -0.27
CA GLY A 108 12.19 4.41 0.48
C GLY A 108 11.52 5.73 0.05
N THR A 109 11.98 6.34 -1.04
CA THR A 109 11.39 7.58 -1.60
C THR A 109 10.30 7.29 -2.64
N ARG A 110 9.40 8.25 -2.88
CA ARG A 110 8.42 8.22 -3.98
C ARG A 110 8.83 9.24 -5.03
N ARG A 111 8.97 8.83 -6.30
CA ARG A 111 9.40 9.66 -7.43
C ARG A 111 8.55 9.40 -8.67
#